data_AF-I0H7D1-F1
#
_entry.id   AF-I0H7D1-F1
#
_cell.length_a   1.000
_cell.length_b   1.000
_cell.length_c   1.000
_cell.angle_alpha   90.00
_cell.angle_beta   90.00
_cell.angle_gamma   90.00
#
_symmetry.space_group_name_H-M   'P 1'
#
loop_
_entity.id
_entity.type
_entity.pdbx_description
1 polymer ?
#
loop_
_entity_poly.entity_id
_entity_poly.type
_entity_poly.pdbx_seq_one_letter_code
_entity_poly.pdbx_strand_id
1 'polypeptide(L)'
;MNIQNYALRSAVFAAVYTTVAWAAAGPLALSPIMLPAVAIAALWLVAQSRFGRHRYDVIMLATATAVAATLHGAGLLLALTYAVAGTIPAVLFMMMLNRMLPGYWLGHGDRFRRRNAVTGRLAASAAVAAVAGVVLVEIIDPEAATAGWATFAAVRDTALIMLVVWAARSYRLSKEPRRGPLSVVR
;
A
#
# COMPACT_ATOMS: atom_id res chain seq x y z
N MET A 1 -6.31 22.92 -0.60
CA MET A 1 -5.64 22.23 -1.72
C MET A 1 -6.48 22.46 -2.97
N ASN A 2 -5.90 22.93 -4.09
CA ASN A 2 -6.67 23.19 -5.31
C ASN A 2 -7.03 21.87 -6.02
N ILE A 3 -8.21 21.79 -6.65
CA ILE A 3 -8.75 20.57 -7.28
C ILE A 3 -7.80 20.01 -8.35
N GLN A 4 -7.15 20.90 -9.12
CA GLN A 4 -6.19 20.53 -10.17
C GLN A 4 -4.98 19.75 -9.62
N ASN A 5 -4.46 20.12 -8.45
CA ASN A 5 -3.34 19.42 -7.81
C ASN A 5 -3.75 18.05 -7.26
N TYR A 6 -5.02 17.87 -6.89
CA TYR A 6 -5.56 16.57 -6.50
C TYR A 6 -5.72 15.65 -7.72
N ALA A 7 -6.34 16.16 -8.79
CA ALA A 7 -6.56 15.41 -10.02
C ALA A 7 -5.25 14.95 -10.67
N LEU A 8 -4.24 15.83 -10.76
CA LEU A 8 -2.92 15.47 -11.30
C LEU A 8 -2.25 14.38 -10.48
N ARG A 9 -2.27 14.49 -9.14
CA ARG A 9 -1.68 13.48 -8.26
C ARG A 9 -2.38 12.15 -8.40
N SER A 10 -3.71 12.14 -8.42
CA SER A 10 -4.49 10.93 -8.66
C SER A 10 -4.19 10.34 -10.02
N ALA A 11 -4.11 11.13 -11.09
CA ALA A 11 -3.72 10.63 -12.41
C ALA A 11 -2.32 9.97 -12.41
N VAL A 12 -1.33 10.58 -11.75
CA VAL A 12 0.01 10.00 -11.59
C VAL A 12 -0.06 8.69 -10.81
N PHE A 13 -0.84 8.62 -9.73
CA PHE A 13 -1.00 7.37 -8.98
C PHE A 13 -1.66 6.28 -9.83
N ALA A 14 -2.74 6.59 -10.56
CA ALA A 14 -3.39 5.63 -11.45
C ALA A 14 -2.39 5.09 -12.45
N ALA A 15 -1.63 5.96 -13.11
CA ALA A 15 -0.64 5.57 -14.10
C ALA A 15 0.48 4.70 -13.50
N VAL A 16 1.03 5.08 -12.35
CA VAL A 16 2.06 4.26 -11.67
C VAL A 16 1.48 2.93 -11.20
N TYR A 17 0.27 2.93 -10.65
CA TYR A 17 -0.39 1.72 -10.20
C TYR A 17 -0.66 0.75 -11.35
N THR A 18 -1.23 1.24 -12.46
CA THR A 18 -1.56 0.40 -13.62
C THR A 18 -0.30 -0.08 -14.34
N THR A 19 0.73 0.76 -14.50
CA THR A 19 2.01 0.33 -15.10
C THR A 19 2.71 -0.73 -14.27
N VAL A 20 2.71 -0.60 -12.94
CA VAL A 20 3.31 -1.61 -12.06
C VAL A 20 2.47 -2.89 -12.03
N ALA A 21 1.14 -2.77 -12.01
CA ALA A 21 0.25 -3.93 -12.12
C ALA A 21 0.46 -4.68 -13.44
N TRP A 22 0.60 -3.95 -14.55
CA TRP A 22 0.87 -4.50 -15.88
C TRP A 22 2.25 -5.16 -15.98
N ALA A 23 3.30 -4.50 -15.50
CA ALA A 23 4.66 -5.03 -15.53
C ALA A 23 4.82 -6.28 -14.64
N ALA A 24 4.10 -6.33 -13.51
CA ALA A 24 4.09 -7.49 -12.61
C ALA A 24 3.37 -8.71 -13.21
N ALA A 25 2.53 -8.50 -14.24
CA ALA A 25 1.86 -9.56 -14.99
C ALA A 25 2.68 -10.07 -16.20
N GLY A 26 3.93 -9.61 -16.38
CA GLY A 26 4.83 -10.02 -17.47
C GLY A 26 5.49 -11.42 -17.30
N PRO A 27 6.41 -11.82 -18.20
CA PRO A 27 6.89 -13.21 -18.41
C PRO A 27 7.59 -13.91 -17.23
N LEU A 28 7.75 -13.23 -16.09
CA LEU A 28 8.26 -13.79 -14.84
C LEU A 28 7.11 -14.27 -13.91
N ALA A 29 5.88 -14.29 -14.41
CA ALA A 29 4.67 -14.62 -13.66
C ALA A 29 4.61 -16.11 -13.31
N LEU A 30 4.98 -16.45 -12.07
CA LEU A 30 4.55 -17.69 -11.41
C LEU A 30 3.12 -17.60 -10.85
N SER A 31 2.39 -16.49 -11.02
CA SER A 31 0.93 -16.40 -10.85
C SER A 31 0.44 -14.97 -11.20
N PRO A 32 -0.85 -14.74 -11.55
CA PRO A 32 -1.38 -13.46 -12.02
C PRO A 32 -1.63 -12.39 -10.93
N ILE A 33 -0.90 -12.41 -9.81
CA ILE A 33 -1.39 -11.80 -8.57
C ILE A 33 -0.55 -10.62 -8.12
N MET A 34 -1.03 -9.38 -8.31
CA MET A 34 -1.03 -8.20 -7.41
C MET A 34 0.19 -7.83 -6.50
N LEU A 35 1.38 -8.44 -6.65
CA LEU A 35 2.52 -8.40 -5.71
C LEU A 35 3.09 -6.99 -5.39
N PRO A 36 3.22 -6.03 -6.32
CA PRO A 36 3.73 -4.69 -6.03
C PRO A 36 2.63 -3.63 -5.91
N ALA A 37 1.42 -3.96 -6.35
CA ALA A 37 0.30 -3.03 -6.45
C ALA A 37 -0.28 -2.70 -5.05
N VAL A 38 -0.35 -3.70 -4.16
CA VAL A 38 -0.81 -3.51 -2.77
C VAL A 38 0.13 -2.59 -1.98
N ALA A 39 1.45 -2.72 -2.16
CA ALA A 39 2.41 -1.84 -1.50
C ALA A 39 2.32 -0.38 -1.99
N ILE A 40 2.07 -0.19 -3.30
CA ILE A 40 1.86 1.13 -3.90
C ILE A 40 0.53 1.74 -3.46
N ALA A 41 -0.53 0.94 -3.39
CA ALA A 41 -1.84 1.33 -2.87
C ALA A 41 -1.79 1.71 -1.40
N ALA A 42 -1.11 0.90 -0.58
CA ALA A 42 -0.86 1.16 0.83
C ALA A 42 -0.08 2.47 1.03
N LEU A 43 1.00 2.67 0.25
CA LEU A 43 1.77 3.91 0.26
C LEU A 43 0.90 5.12 -0.08
N TRP A 44 0.06 5.00 -1.10
CA TRP A 44 -0.81 6.07 -1.58
C TRP A 44 -1.87 6.48 -0.56
N LEU A 45 -2.60 5.50 0.01
CA LEU A 45 -3.62 5.77 1.03
C LEU A 45 -3.00 6.41 2.28
N VAL A 46 -1.81 5.96 2.68
CA VAL A 46 -1.06 6.55 3.78
C VAL A 46 -0.59 7.98 3.43
N ALA A 47 -0.13 8.22 2.20
CA ALA A 47 0.29 9.54 1.74
C ALA A 47 -0.90 10.53 1.61
N GLN A 48 -2.08 10.02 1.28
CA GLN A 48 -3.32 10.77 1.13
C GLN A 48 -4.03 11.04 2.47
N SER A 49 -3.66 10.32 3.55
CA SER A 49 -4.25 10.43 4.91
C SER A 49 -4.41 11.87 5.43
N ARG A 50 -3.57 12.82 4.98
CA ARG A 50 -3.60 14.24 5.38
C ARG A 50 -4.60 15.13 4.64
N PHE A 51 -5.24 14.64 3.57
CA PHE A 51 -6.04 15.49 2.66
C PHE A 51 -7.56 15.31 2.79
N GLY A 52 -8.04 14.55 3.79
CA GLY A 52 -9.44 14.47 4.21
C GLY A 52 -10.42 13.76 3.26
N ARG A 53 -10.00 13.43 2.02
CA ARG A 53 -10.85 12.84 0.97
C ARG A 53 -10.62 11.34 0.75
N HIS A 54 -10.44 10.57 1.82
CA HIS A 54 -10.09 9.13 1.76
C HIS A 54 -11.06 8.27 0.94
N ARG A 55 -12.35 8.60 0.93
CA ARG A 55 -13.34 7.85 0.16
C ARG A 55 -13.05 7.88 -1.34
N TYR A 56 -12.61 9.03 -1.86
CA TYR A 56 -12.28 9.16 -3.29
C TYR A 56 -10.98 8.43 -3.64
N ASP A 57 -10.01 8.38 -2.72
CA ASP A 57 -8.76 7.63 -2.95
C ASP A 57 -9.00 6.12 -2.98
N VAL A 58 -9.90 5.62 -2.15
CA VAL A 58 -10.31 4.20 -2.16
C VAL A 58 -11.10 3.86 -3.42
N ILE A 59 -12.06 4.71 -3.82
CA ILE A 59 -12.80 4.52 -5.09
C ILE A 59 -11.82 4.51 -6.26
N MET A 60 -10.90 5.46 -6.30
CA MET A 60 -9.91 5.56 -7.36
C MET A 60 -8.99 4.33 -7.43
N LEU A 61 -8.56 3.81 -6.27
CA LEU A 61 -7.82 2.55 -6.19
C LEU A 61 -8.65 1.36 -6.70
N ALA A 62 -9.93 1.28 -6.32
CA ALA A 62 -10.87 0.25 -6.80
C ALA A 62 -11.08 0.33 -8.33
N THR A 63 -11.15 1.54 -8.88
CA THR A 63 -11.26 1.72 -10.32
C THR A 63 -9.96 1.35 -11.03
N ALA A 64 -8.80 1.76 -10.52
CA ALA A 64 -7.51 1.45 -11.13
C ALA A 64 -7.18 -0.05 -11.11
N THR A 65 -7.52 -0.74 -10.02
CA THR A 65 -7.45 -2.21 -9.89
C THR A 65 -8.36 -2.91 -10.90
N ALA A 66 -9.62 -2.50 -11.00
CA ALA A 66 -10.56 -3.05 -11.97
C ALA A 66 -10.07 -2.85 -13.42
N VAL A 67 -9.62 -1.64 -13.75
CA VAL A 67 -9.08 -1.33 -15.09
C VAL A 67 -7.85 -2.18 -15.39
N ALA A 68 -6.91 -2.32 -14.45
CA ALA A 68 -5.76 -3.19 -14.62
C ALA A 68 -6.19 -4.65 -14.89
N ALA A 69 -7.15 -5.18 -14.14
CA ALA A 69 -7.68 -6.53 -14.36
C ALA A 69 -8.32 -6.68 -15.76
N THR A 70 -9.10 -5.69 -16.23
CA THR A 70 -9.68 -5.73 -17.58
C THR A 70 -8.62 -5.70 -18.68
N LEU A 71 -7.51 -4.97 -18.49
CA LEU A 71 -6.39 -4.96 -19.44
C LEU A 71 -5.69 -6.32 -19.54
N HIS A 72 -5.84 -7.18 -18.53
CA HIS A 72 -5.35 -8.56 -18.53
C HIS A 72 -6.41 -9.58 -18.96
N GLY A 73 -7.52 -9.13 -19.56
CA GLY A 73 -8.55 -10.01 -20.12
C GLY A 73 -9.57 -10.52 -19.10
N ALA A 74 -9.60 -9.99 -17.88
CA ALA A 74 -10.63 -10.32 -16.90
C ALA A 74 -12.00 -9.78 -17.35
N GLY A 75 -13.04 -10.61 -17.27
CA GLY A 75 -14.43 -10.15 -17.42
C GLY A 75 -14.84 -9.18 -16.31
N LEU A 76 -15.92 -8.42 -16.52
CA LEU A 76 -16.33 -7.33 -15.61
C LEU A 76 -16.54 -7.79 -14.16
N LEU A 77 -17.16 -8.95 -13.94
CA LEU A 77 -17.36 -9.52 -12.60
C LEU A 77 -16.01 -9.85 -11.93
N LEU A 78 -15.11 -10.48 -12.68
CA LEU A 78 -13.78 -10.88 -12.19
C LEU A 78 -12.92 -9.65 -11.87
N ALA A 79 -13.01 -8.60 -12.69
CA ALA A 79 -12.33 -7.33 -12.46
C ALA A 79 -12.80 -6.63 -11.18
N LEU A 80 -14.10 -6.71 -10.84
CA LEU A 80 -14.63 -6.20 -9.58
C LEU A 80 -14.12 -6.99 -8.37
N THR A 81 -14.02 -8.32 -8.47
CA THR A 81 -13.41 -9.14 -7.39
C THR A 81 -11.94 -8.78 -7.18
N TYR A 82 -11.17 -8.57 -8.24
CA TYR A 82 -9.79 -8.08 -8.11
C TYR A 82 -9.70 -6.67 -7.52
N ALA A 83 -10.69 -5.81 -7.80
CA ALA A 83 -10.76 -4.50 -7.16
C ALA A 83 -10.94 -4.61 -5.65
N VAL A 84 -11.78 -5.52 -5.19
CA VAL A 84 -11.95 -5.82 -3.76
C VAL A 84 -10.65 -6.38 -3.16
N ALA A 85 -10.02 -7.35 -3.83
CA ALA A 85 -8.77 -7.96 -3.38
C ALA A 85 -7.60 -6.98 -3.29
N GLY A 86 -7.55 -5.96 -4.14
CA GLY A 86 -6.51 -4.92 -4.07
C GLY A 86 -6.78 -3.83 -3.05
N THR A 87 -8.06 -3.49 -2.84
CA THR A 87 -8.45 -2.36 -1.99
C THR A 87 -8.47 -2.71 -0.52
N ILE A 88 -9.03 -3.87 -0.13
CA ILE A 88 -9.17 -4.25 1.28
C ILE A 88 -7.80 -4.32 1.97
N PRO A 89 -6.78 -5.03 1.46
CA PRO A 89 -5.46 -5.08 2.11
C PRO A 89 -4.82 -3.70 2.30
N ALA A 90 -4.94 -2.83 1.30
CA ALA A 90 -4.39 -1.48 1.35
C ALA A 90 -5.09 -0.60 2.41
N VAL A 91 -6.42 -0.71 2.51
CA VAL A 91 -7.21 -0.03 3.54
C VAL A 91 -6.88 -0.58 4.93
N LEU A 92 -6.81 -1.90 5.08
CA LEU A 92 -6.43 -2.56 6.35
C LEU A 92 -5.05 -2.11 6.81
N PHE A 93 -4.06 -2.06 5.91
CA PHE A 93 -2.73 -1.54 6.22
C PHE A 93 -2.80 -0.09 6.71
N MET A 94 -3.47 0.79 5.98
CA MET A 94 -3.62 2.20 6.36
C MET A 94 -4.26 2.34 7.75
N MET A 95 -5.35 1.61 8.00
CA MET A 95 -6.05 1.63 9.29
C MET A 95 -5.16 1.12 10.43
N MET A 96 -4.46 0.00 10.24
CA MET A 96 -3.55 -0.56 11.24
C MET A 96 -2.35 0.34 11.49
N LEU A 97 -1.75 0.91 10.44
CA LEU A 97 -0.64 1.84 10.56
C LEU A 97 -1.04 3.08 11.35
N ASN A 98 -2.19 3.68 11.04
CA ASN A 98 -2.70 4.85 11.76
C ASN A 98 -3.05 4.54 13.21
N ARG A 99 -3.56 3.34 13.49
CA ARG A 99 -3.91 2.90 14.86
C ARG A 99 -2.66 2.57 15.70
N MET A 100 -1.72 1.80 15.16
CA MET A 100 -0.55 1.32 15.90
C MET A 100 0.58 2.35 15.96
N LEU A 101 0.69 3.20 14.94
CA LEU A 101 1.75 4.17 14.74
C LEU A 101 1.17 5.55 14.35
N PRO A 102 0.34 6.18 15.21
CA PRO A 102 -0.34 7.43 14.88
C PRO A 102 0.68 8.53 14.57
N GLY A 103 0.54 9.22 13.43
CA GLY A 103 1.47 10.29 13.03
C GLY A 103 2.86 9.81 12.60
N TYR A 104 3.11 8.49 12.53
CA TYR A 104 4.38 7.94 12.03
C TYR A 104 4.64 8.37 10.61
N TRP A 105 3.61 8.37 9.76
CA TRP A 105 3.78 8.87 8.40
C TRP A 105 4.33 10.29 8.39
N LEU A 106 3.82 11.19 9.23
CA LEU A 106 4.19 12.60 9.29
C LEU A 106 5.48 12.89 10.10
N GLY A 107 6.22 11.86 10.55
CA GLY A 107 7.41 12.06 11.39
C GLY A 107 7.12 12.58 12.81
N HIS A 108 5.85 12.60 13.24
CA HIS A 108 5.47 13.17 14.54
C HIS A 108 5.91 12.24 15.68
N GLY A 109 6.71 12.80 16.59
CA GLY A 109 7.18 12.08 17.77
C GLY A 109 8.25 11.02 17.49
N ASP A 110 8.86 11.02 16.28
CA ASP A 110 9.91 10.06 15.91
C ASP A 110 11.05 10.00 16.93
N ARG A 111 11.48 11.17 17.42
CA ARG A 111 12.53 11.32 18.42
C ARG A 111 12.27 10.59 19.75
N PHE A 112 11.01 10.28 20.05
CA PHE A 112 10.60 9.63 21.31
C PHE A 112 10.23 8.15 21.13
N ARG A 113 10.23 7.64 19.90
CA ARG A 113 9.84 6.25 19.64
C ARG A 113 11.02 5.31 19.75
N ARG A 114 10.83 4.18 20.44
CA ARG A 114 11.79 3.08 20.43
C ARG A 114 11.79 2.40 19.06
N ARG A 115 12.96 2.34 18.41
CA ARG A 115 13.12 1.80 17.05
C ARG A 115 12.53 0.39 16.89
N ASN A 116 12.79 -0.50 17.84
CA ASN A 116 12.31 -1.89 17.81
C ASN A 116 10.77 -1.99 17.90
N ALA A 117 10.14 -1.11 18.68
CA ALA A 117 8.68 -1.08 18.79
C ALA A 117 8.03 -0.55 17.49
N VAL A 118 8.70 0.37 16.80
CA VAL A 118 8.23 0.89 15.51
C VAL A 118 8.34 -0.16 14.43
N THR A 119 9.48 -0.84 14.32
CA THR A 119 9.67 -1.91 13.32
C THR A 119 8.70 -3.06 13.56
N GLY A 120 8.51 -3.48 14.82
CA GLY A 120 7.55 -4.54 15.16
C GLY A 120 6.10 -4.18 14.80
N ARG A 121 5.66 -2.94 15.10
CA ARG A 121 4.30 -2.48 14.74
C ARG A 121 4.10 -2.29 13.24
N LEU A 122 5.13 -1.81 12.53
CA LEU A 122 5.10 -1.71 11.08
C LEU A 122 5.02 -3.10 10.45
N ALA A 123 5.84 -4.04 10.92
CA ALA A 123 5.81 -5.43 10.49
C ALA A 123 4.44 -6.07 10.76
N ALA A 124 3.86 -5.86 11.94
CA ALA A 124 2.52 -6.36 12.26
C ALA A 124 1.44 -5.80 11.31
N SER A 125 1.44 -4.49 11.06
CA SER A 125 0.48 -3.88 10.12
C SER A 125 0.65 -4.39 8.68
N ALA A 126 1.90 -4.57 8.23
CA ALA A 126 2.22 -5.09 6.91
C ALA A 126 1.83 -6.56 6.78
N ALA A 127 2.10 -7.37 7.81
CA ALA A 127 1.76 -8.79 7.84
C ALA A 127 0.25 -9.01 7.78
N VAL A 128 -0.54 -8.24 8.56
CA VAL A 128 -2.01 -8.33 8.51
C VAL A 128 -2.54 -8.02 7.11
N ALA A 129 -2.00 -6.99 6.45
CA ALA A 129 -2.40 -6.65 5.08
C ALA A 129 -1.98 -7.72 4.06
N ALA A 130 -0.75 -8.22 4.15
CA ALA A 130 -0.23 -9.27 3.28
C ALA A 130 -1.05 -10.56 3.39
N VAL A 131 -1.32 -11.01 4.62
CA VAL A 131 -2.14 -12.21 4.87
C VAL A 131 -3.57 -12.02 4.35
N ALA A 132 -4.18 -10.86 4.58
CA ALA A 132 -5.50 -10.58 4.02
C ALA A 132 -5.51 -10.62 2.48
N GLY A 133 -4.44 -10.13 1.84
CA GLY A 133 -4.26 -10.22 0.40
C GLY A 133 -4.17 -11.67 -0.09
N VAL A 134 -3.35 -12.50 0.56
CA VAL A 134 -3.21 -13.93 0.24
C VAL A 134 -4.54 -14.67 0.38
N VAL A 135 -5.26 -14.45 1.47
CA VAL A 135 -6.57 -15.08 1.71
C VAL A 135 -7.59 -14.68 0.63
N LEU A 136 -7.66 -13.40 0.27
CA LEU A 136 -8.61 -12.94 -0.77
C LEU A 136 -8.25 -13.51 -2.14
N VAL A 137 -6.98 -13.70 -2.42
CA VAL A 137 -6.51 -14.31 -3.67
C VAL A 137 -6.85 -15.80 -3.71
N GLU A 138 -6.62 -16.52 -2.62
CA GLU A 138 -6.98 -17.94 -2.50
C GLU A 138 -8.49 -18.17 -2.65
N ILE A 139 -9.32 -17.19 -2.24
CA ILE A 139 -10.78 -17.22 -2.50
C ILE A 139 -11.11 -17.00 -3.98
N ILE A 140 -10.35 -16.17 -4.70
CA ILE A 140 -10.60 -15.84 -6.11
C ILE A 140 -10.08 -16.94 -7.03
N ASP A 141 -8.92 -17.53 -6.71
CA ASP A 141 -8.27 -18.58 -7.48
C ASP A 141 -7.66 -19.63 -6.53
N PRO A 142 -8.47 -20.60 -6.08
CA PRO A 142 -8.04 -21.61 -5.10
C PRO A 142 -7.07 -22.63 -5.71
N GLU A 143 -7.08 -22.83 -7.03
CA GLU A 143 -6.20 -23.77 -7.71
C GLU A 143 -4.76 -23.24 -7.83
N ALA A 144 -4.58 -21.92 -7.74
CA ALA A 144 -3.26 -21.28 -7.75
C ALA A 144 -2.50 -21.40 -6.41
N ALA A 145 -3.17 -21.77 -5.31
CA ALA A 145 -2.62 -21.64 -3.96
C ALA A 145 -2.12 -22.98 -3.37
N THR A 146 -0.83 -23.26 -3.52
CA THR A 146 -0.17 -24.24 -2.65
C THR A 146 0.21 -23.60 -1.31
N ALA A 147 0.22 -24.37 -0.21
CA ALA A 147 0.61 -23.86 1.12
C ALA A 147 2.02 -23.21 1.13
N GLY A 148 2.94 -23.73 0.31
CA GLY A 148 4.27 -23.16 0.12
C GLY A 148 4.23 -21.79 -0.58
N TRP A 149 3.40 -21.65 -1.63
CA TRP A 149 3.20 -20.39 -2.32
C TRP A 149 2.57 -19.33 -1.40
N ALA A 150 1.53 -19.69 -0.65
CA ALA A 150 0.84 -18.77 0.26
C ALA A 150 1.77 -18.21 1.35
N THR A 151 2.61 -19.08 1.93
CA THR A 151 3.60 -18.68 2.94
C THR A 151 4.66 -17.75 2.34
N PHE A 152 5.20 -18.09 1.17
CA PHE A 152 6.17 -17.26 0.48
C PHE A 152 5.59 -15.89 0.10
N ALA A 153 4.37 -15.85 -0.45
CA ALA A 153 3.69 -14.62 -0.80
C ALA A 153 3.47 -13.71 0.42
N ALA A 154 3.00 -14.26 1.53
CA ALA A 154 2.78 -13.49 2.76
C ALA A 154 4.08 -12.86 3.30
N VAL A 155 5.18 -13.62 3.36
CA VAL A 155 6.48 -13.12 3.84
C VAL A 155 7.04 -12.05 2.91
N ARG A 156 7.04 -12.33 1.60
CA ARG A 156 7.51 -11.40 0.57
C ARG A 156 6.73 -10.08 0.62
N ASP A 157 5.41 -10.15 0.64
CA ASP A 157 4.55 -8.95 0.56
C ASP A 157 4.64 -8.12 1.84
N THR A 158 4.78 -8.77 3.00
CA THR A 158 5.11 -8.09 4.26
C THR A 158 6.40 -7.29 4.12
N ALA A 159 7.47 -7.92 3.64
CA ALA A 159 8.76 -7.27 3.44
C ALA A 159 8.68 -6.11 2.43
N LEU A 160 7.94 -6.30 1.34
CA LEU A 160 7.79 -5.32 0.26
C LEU A 160 7.02 -4.09 0.75
N ILE A 161 5.90 -4.27 1.45
CA ILE A 161 5.14 -3.17 2.07
C ILE A 161 6.03 -2.40 3.06
N MET A 162 6.77 -3.12 3.91
CA MET A 162 7.69 -2.49 4.86
C MET A 162 8.77 -1.66 4.15
N LEU A 163 9.42 -2.23 3.14
CA LEU A 163 10.48 -1.57 2.38
C LEU A 163 9.97 -0.34 1.65
N VAL A 164 8.85 -0.44 0.95
CA VAL A 164 8.26 0.68 0.19
C VAL A 164 7.86 1.82 1.13
N VAL A 165 7.18 1.51 2.23
CA VAL A 165 6.77 2.53 3.22
C VAL A 165 7.99 3.17 3.87
N TRP A 166 8.99 2.38 4.25
CA TRP A 166 10.21 2.89 4.85
C TRP A 166 11.03 3.76 3.89
N ALA A 167 11.24 3.31 2.65
CA ALA A 167 12.01 4.02 1.64
C ALA A 167 11.35 5.35 1.25
N ALA A 168 10.05 5.32 0.94
CA ALA A 168 9.30 6.52 0.56
C ALA A 168 9.24 7.54 1.72
N ARG A 169 9.07 7.05 2.95
CA ARG A 169 9.12 7.91 4.14
C ARG A 169 10.49 8.54 4.33
N SER A 170 11.57 7.76 4.21
CA SER A 170 12.94 8.24 4.37
C SER A 170 13.29 9.30 3.32
N TYR A 171 12.88 9.06 2.07
CA TYR A 171 13.01 10.01 0.97
C TYR A 171 12.20 11.30 1.20
N ARG A 172 11.00 11.20 1.79
CA ARG A 172 10.21 12.39 2.10
C ARG A 172 10.85 13.21 3.21
N LEU A 173 11.25 12.55 4.31
CA LEU A 173 11.87 13.22 5.46
C LEU A 173 13.23 13.82 5.13
N SER A 174 13.99 13.28 4.17
CA SER A 174 15.26 13.87 3.73
C SER A 174 15.08 15.21 3.00
N LYS A 175 13.88 15.46 2.45
CA LYS A 175 13.52 16.72 1.78
C LYS A 175 12.88 17.75 2.71
N GLU A 176 12.46 17.36 3.91
CA GLU A 176 11.86 18.28 4.88
C GLU A 176 12.98 19.13 5.54
N PRO A 177 12.79 20.46 5.69
CA PRO A 177 13.78 21.30 6.35
C PRO A 177 14.03 20.79 7.77
N ARG A 178 15.30 20.50 8.10
CA ARG A 178 15.67 20.09 9.47
C ARG A 178 15.37 21.25 10.40
N ARG A 179 14.30 21.15 11.20
CA ARG A 179 14.05 22.08 12.30
C ARG A 179 15.21 21.95 13.27
N GLY A 180 15.86 23.07 13.58
CA GLY A 180 16.98 23.12 14.53
C GLY A 180 16.60 22.51 15.89
N PRO A 181 17.59 22.12 16.69
CA PRO A 181 17.33 21.59 18.02
C PRO A 181 16.49 22.61 18.80
N LEU A 182 15.37 22.15 19.36
CA LEU A 182 14.59 22.95 20.30
C LEU A 182 15.51 23.24 21.50
N SER A 183 15.97 24.50 21.62
CA SER A 183 16.67 24.94 22.81
C SER A 183 15.69 24.81 23.97
N VAL A 184 16.04 23.96 24.93
CA VAL A 184 15.34 23.93 26.21
C VAL A 184 15.75 25.22 26.91
N VAL A 185 14.86 26.22 26.91
CA VAL A 185 14.99 27.37 27.81
C VAL A 185 14.81 26.78 29.22
N ARG A 186 15.92 26.68 29.95
CA ARG A 186 15.93 26.33 31.36
C ARG A 186 15.58 27.56 32.18
#